data_AF-A0A2V8TRG9-F1
#
_entry.id   AF-A0A2V8TRG9-F1
#
_cell.length_a   1.000
_cell.length_b   1.000
_cell.length_c   1.000
_cell.angle_alpha   90.00
_cell.angle_beta   90.00
_cell.angle_gamma   90.00
#
_symmetry.space_group_name_H-M   'P 1'
#
loop_
_entity.id
_entity.type
_entity.pdbx_description
1 polymer ?
#
loop_
_entity_poly.entity_id
_entity_poly.type
_entity_poly.pdbx_seq_one_letter_code
_entity_poly.pdbx_strand_id
1 'polypeptide(L)'
;MADRVDRRSFLKIAGTSLGIGALYSVAPLLGADGEAVEVARTLWKRNGERLKPFSFIQLSDTHVGFSGPPDPLGTQAYERAVEMINSLRHRPDFVLVTGDLTHDSEKPGEHAARMKKFQEISGRDRRPDA
;
A
#
# COMPACT_ATOMS: atom_id res chain seq x y z
N MET A 1 29.61 17.15 -6.22
CA MET A 1 29.61 15.77 -6.78
C MET A 1 28.22 15.20 -6.53
N ALA A 2 27.41 15.04 -7.57
CA ALA A 2 26.02 14.59 -7.43
C ALA A 2 25.99 13.06 -7.46
N ASP A 3 25.61 12.46 -6.33
CA ASP A 3 25.50 11.00 -6.20
C ASP A 3 24.22 10.55 -6.93
N ARG A 4 24.39 10.04 -8.16
CA ARG A 4 23.29 9.51 -8.96
C ARG A 4 22.88 8.17 -8.34
N VAL A 5 21.66 8.10 -7.81
CA VAL A 5 21.04 6.83 -7.41
C VAL A 5 21.01 5.91 -8.63
N ASP A 6 21.87 4.89 -8.64
CA ASP A 6 21.96 3.92 -9.72
C ASP A 6 20.93 2.78 -9.53
N ARG A 7 20.68 1.99 -10.59
CA ARG A 7 19.70 0.88 -10.58
C ARG A 7 19.90 -0.08 -9.40
N ARG A 8 21.13 -0.45 -9.06
CA ARG A 8 21.43 -1.38 -7.96
C ARG A 8 21.21 -0.72 -6.61
N SER A 9 21.52 0.56 -6.47
CA SER A 9 21.22 1.35 -5.27
C SER A 9 19.69 1.52 -5.09
N PHE A 10 18.96 1.79 -6.18
CA PHE A 10 17.51 1.82 -6.21
C PHE A 10 16.89 0.46 -5.84
N LEU A 11 17.36 -0.64 -6.42
CA LEU A 11 16.84 -1.98 -6.12
C LEU A 11 17.18 -2.44 -4.69
N LYS A 12 18.31 -2.00 -4.13
CA LYS A 12 18.61 -2.23 -2.71
C LYS A 12 17.66 -1.44 -1.81
N ILE A 13 17.44 -0.15 -2.10
CA ILE A 13 16.50 0.68 -1.33
C ILE A 13 15.08 0.12 -1.44
N ALA A 14 14.62 -0.21 -2.66
CA ALA A 14 13.33 -0.84 -2.91
C ALA A 14 13.22 -2.22 -2.24
N GLY A 15 14.23 -3.07 -2.36
CA GLY A 15 14.27 -4.39 -1.74
C GLY A 15 14.23 -4.35 -0.20
N THR A 16 14.81 -3.30 0.41
CA THR A 16 14.79 -3.12 1.87
C THR A 16 13.51 -2.44 2.37
N SER A 17 12.75 -1.78 1.49
CA SER A 17 11.48 -1.11 1.82
C SER A 17 10.23 -1.96 1.52
N LEU A 18 10.36 -3.08 0.81
CA LEU A 18 9.26 -4.01 0.53
C LEU A 18 8.73 -4.78 1.77
N GLY A 19 9.34 -4.60 2.94
CA GLY A 19 8.82 -5.12 4.22
C GLY A 19 7.95 -4.13 5.01
N ILE A 20 7.90 -2.85 4.62
CA ILE A 20 7.16 -1.80 5.34
C ILE A 20 6.59 -0.83 4.30
N GLY A 21 5.32 -1.03 3.94
CA GLY A 21 4.46 -0.04 3.28
C GLY A 21 5.14 0.91 2.30
N ALA A 22 5.33 0.50 1.05
CA ALA A 22 5.82 1.42 0.03
C ALA A 22 4.67 2.34 -0.42
N LEU A 23 4.87 3.67 -0.27
CA LEU A 23 4.02 4.67 -0.88
C LEU A 23 4.42 4.81 -2.35
N TYR A 24 3.56 4.35 -3.25
CA TYR A 24 3.73 4.53 -4.69
C TYR A 24 2.97 5.79 -5.12
N SER A 25 3.64 6.65 -5.87
CA SER A 25 2.96 7.66 -6.70
C SER A 25 3.01 7.15 -8.14
N VAL A 26 1.85 6.96 -8.76
CA VAL A 26 1.76 6.63 -10.19
C VAL A 26 1.59 7.94 -10.95
N ALA A 27 2.41 8.10 -12.00
CA ALA A 27 2.55 9.31 -12.82
C ALA A 27 3.33 10.53 -12.23
N PRO A 28 4.45 10.36 -11.48
CA PRO A 28 5.37 11.48 -11.24
C PRO A 28 6.11 11.92 -12.52
N LEU A 29 6.03 11.12 -13.59
CA LEU A 29 6.67 11.36 -14.89
C LEU A 29 5.86 12.20 -15.88
N LEU A 30 4.71 12.76 -15.47
CA LEU A 30 4.02 13.79 -16.25
C LEU A 30 4.63 15.20 -16.05
N GLY A 31 5.90 15.24 -15.63
CA GLY A 31 6.54 16.43 -15.10
C GLY A 31 7.65 17.08 -15.93
N ALA A 32 8.19 16.50 -17.02
CA ALA A 32 9.36 17.14 -17.67
C ALA A 32 9.59 16.97 -19.18
N ASP A 33 8.91 16.06 -19.90
CA ASP A 33 9.28 15.79 -21.31
C ASP A 33 8.05 15.81 -22.23
N GLY A 34 8.19 16.37 -23.44
CA GLY A 34 7.09 16.53 -24.39
C GLY A 34 6.37 15.23 -24.77
N GLU A 35 7.08 14.09 -24.76
CA GLU A 35 6.52 12.79 -25.08
C GLU A 35 5.54 12.27 -24.02
N ALA A 36 5.80 12.51 -22.73
CA ALA A 36 4.90 12.10 -21.65
C ALA A 36 3.57 12.86 -21.72
N VAL A 37 3.62 14.14 -22.10
CA VAL A 37 2.43 14.97 -22.32
C VAL A 37 1.63 14.50 -23.54
N GLU A 38 2.31 14.05 -24.60
CA GLU A 38 1.69 13.54 -25.82
C GLU A 38 1.01 12.18 -25.59
N VAL A 39 1.66 11.27 -24.86
CA VAL A 39 1.06 10.02 -24.41
C VAL A 39 -0.19 10.30 -23.56
N ALA A 40 -0.10 11.23 -22.61
CA ALA A 40 -1.24 11.60 -21.77
C ALA A 40 -2.42 12.20 -22.56
N ARG A 41 -2.14 13.07 -23.53
CA ARG A 41 -3.17 13.61 -24.44
C ARG A 41 -3.78 12.53 -25.32
N THR A 42 -2.99 11.60 -25.82
CA THR A 42 -3.46 10.52 -26.69
C THR A 42 -4.39 9.58 -25.92
N LEU A 43 -4.00 9.19 -24.70
CA LEU A 43 -4.84 8.40 -23.81
C LEU A 43 -6.13 9.14 -23.44
N TRP A 44 -6.07 10.44 -23.17
CA TRP A 44 -7.27 11.24 -22.93
C TRP A 44 -8.20 11.27 -24.14
N LYS A 45 -7.69 11.55 -25.35
CA LYS A 45 -8.50 11.56 -26.58
C LYS A 45 -9.18 10.21 -26.84
N ARG A 46 -8.51 9.11 -26.50
CA ARG A 46 -9.04 7.76 -26.70
C ARG A 46 -10.06 7.35 -25.64
N ASN A 47 -9.81 7.70 -24.38
CA ASN A 47 -10.57 7.18 -23.24
C ASN A 47 -11.61 8.19 -22.71
N GLY A 48 -11.58 9.45 -23.17
CA GLY A 48 -12.45 10.53 -22.66
C GLY A 48 -12.04 11.07 -21.29
N GLU A 49 -11.10 10.42 -20.60
CA GLU A 49 -10.68 10.77 -19.24
C GLU A 49 -9.26 11.31 -19.16
N ARG A 50 -9.07 12.37 -18.37
CA ARG A 50 -7.74 12.93 -18.08
C ARG A 50 -7.02 12.01 -17.11
N LEU A 51 -5.77 11.67 -17.41
CA LEU A 51 -4.88 11.05 -16.44
C LEU A 51 -4.71 11.95 -15.23
N LYS A 52 -5.09 11.43 -14.06
CA LYS A 52 -4.88 12.05 -12.76
C LYS A 52 -3.84 11.23 -12.01
N PRO A 53 -2.82 11.86 -11.40
CA PRO A 53 -1.93 11.15 -10.51
C PRO A 53 -2.73 10.63 -9.31
N PHE A 54 -2.34 9.47 -8.81
CA PHE A 54 -2.88 8.90 -7.58
C PHE A 54 -1.75 8.25 -6.81
N SER A 55 -1.99 8.06 -5.52
CA SER A 55 -1.06 7.48 -4.57
C SER A 55 -1.70 6.30 -3.86
N PHE A 56 -0.91 5.27 -3.58
CA PHE A 56 -1.38 4.14 -2.80
C PHE A 56 -0.27 3.56 -1.93
N ILE A 57 -0.67 2.92 -0.84
CA ILE A 57 0.24 2.13 0.01
C ILE A 57 -0.05 0.67 -0.22
N GLN A 58 1.00 -0.13 -0.42
CA GLN A 58 0.89 -1.58 -0.46
C GLN A 58 1.35 -2.19 0.86
N LEU A 59 0.50 -3.02 1.47
CA LEU A 59 0.83 -3.89 2.60
C LEU A 59 0.82 -5.34 2.14
N SER A 60 1.57 -6.22 2.81
CA SER A 60 1.52 -7.66 2.52
C SER A 60 1.46 -8.48 3.81
N ASP A 61 0.86 -9.67 3.73
CA ASP A 61 0.98 -10.74 4.73
C ASP A 61 0.75 -10.28 6.18
N THR A 62 -0.36 -9.58 6.37
CA THR A 62 -0.76 -9.01 7.67
C THR A 62 -0.99 -10.06 8.77
N HIS A 63 -1.29 -11.31 8.38
CA HIS A 63 -1.50 -12.45 9.28
C HIS A 63 -2.37 -12.12 10.52
N VAL A 64 -3.46 -11.38 10.32
CA VAL A 64 -4.36 -11.01 11.42
C VAL A 64 -4.86 -12.26 12.14
N GLY A 65 -4.78 -12.23 13.47
CA GLY A 65 -5.17 -13.33 14.34
C GLY A 65 -4.10 -14.39 14.60
N PHE A 66 -2.89 -14.29 14.03
CA PHE A 66 -1.77 -15.13 14.44
C PHE A 66 -1.29 -14.78 15.85
N SER A 67 -1.05 -15.79 16.67
CA SER A 67 -0.53 -15.66 18.04
C SER A 67 0.32 -16.90 18.37
N GLY A 68 1.37 -17.12 17.59
CA GLY A 68 2.32 -18.22 17.78
C GLY A 68 3.77 -17.79 17.56
N PRO A 69 4.75 -18.58 18.02
CA PRO A 69 6.14 -18.36 17.64
C PRO A 69 6.33 -18.57 16.14
N PRO A 70 7.26 -17.86 15.48
CA PRO A 70 8.24 -16.94 16.05
C PRO A 70 7.76 -15.49 16.23
N ASP A 71 6.65 -15.08 15.63
CA ASP A 71 6.16 -13.68 15.67
C ASP A 71 4.65 -13.59 15.94
N PRO A 72 4.21 -13.48 17.21
CA PRO A 72 2.79 -13.42 17.56
C PRO A 72 2.16 -12.03 17.33
N LEU A 73 2.82 -11.11 16.63
CA LEU A 73 2.44 -9.70 16.59
C LEU A 73 1.71 -9.25 15.32
N GLY A 74 1.38 -10.15 14.38
CA GLY A 74 0.78 -9.78 13.08
C GLY A 74 -0.43 -8.83 13.21
N THR A 75 -1.31 -9.07 14.18
CA THR A 75 -2.43 -8.15 14.46
C THR A 75 -1.95 -6.77 14.91
N GLN A 76 -1.03 -6.69 15.88
CA GLN A 76 -0.54 -5.42 16.42
C GLN A 76 0.27 -4.64 15.37
N ALA A 77 1.04 -5.35 14.55
CA ALA A 77 1.76 -4.79 13.42
C ALA A 77 0.80 -4.16 12.41
N TYR A 78 -0.30 -4.85 12.08
CA TYR A 78 -1.32 -4.32 11.18
C TYR A 78 -2.05 -3.09 11.75
N GLU A 79 -2.42 -3.12 13.05
CA GLU A 79 -3.00 -1.95 13.72
C GLU A 79 -2.07 -0.74 13.67
N ARG A 80 -0.79 -0.94 13.96
CA ARG A 80 0.23 0.11 13.90
C ARG A 80 0.44 0.64 12.47
N ALA A 81 0.38 -0.23 11.46
CA ALA A 81 0.46 0.19 10.08
C ALA A 81 -0.72 1.12 9.71
N VAL A 82 -1.95 0.77 10.10
CA VAL A 82 -3.13 1.62 9.89
C VAL A 82 -2.99 2.96 10.63
N GLU A 83 -2.52 2.97 11.88
CA GLU A 83 -2.25 4.21 12.62
C GLU A 83 -1.22 5.10 11.93
N MET A 84 -0.14 4.51 11.42
CA MET A 84 0.87 5.23 10.66
C MET A 84 0.29 5.86 9.39
N ILE A 85 -0.51 5.10 8.62
CA ILE A 85 -1.17 5.58 7.40
C ILE A 85 -2.10 6.77 7.74
N ASN A 86 -2.87 6.65 8.82
CA ASN A 86 -3.75 7.71 9.31
C ASN A 86 -2.99 8.98 9.74
N SER A 87 -1.73 8.85 10.17
CA SER A 87 -0.88 9.97 10.60
C SER A 87 -0.16 10.69 9.45
N LEU A 88 -0.22 10.17 8.22
CA LEU A 88 0.47 10.78 7.08
C LEU A 88 -0.14 12.14 6.74
N ARG A 89 0.72 13.14 6.52
CA ARG A 89 0.33 14.49 6.06
C ARG A 89 -0.48 14.45 4.77
N HIS A 90 -0.12 13.53 3.86
CA HIS A 90 -0.83 13.27 2.62
C HIS A 90 -1.28 11.81 2.65
N ARG A 91 -2.60 11.60 2.72
CA ARG A 91 -3.16 10.24 2.76
C ARG A 91 -3.19 9.63 1.36
N PRO A 92 -2.93 8.32 1.23
CA PRO A 92 -3.06 7.65 -0.04
C PRO A 92 -4.51 7.66 -0.53
N ASP A 93 -4.71 7.53 -1.83
CA ASP A 93 -6.04 7.41 -2.42
C ASP A 93 -6.70 6.09 -2.03
N PHE A 94 -5.90 5.04 -1.89
CA PHE A 94 -6.29 3.73 -1.38
C PHE A 94 -5.11 2.96 -0.77
N VAL A 95 -5.42 1.94 0.03
CA VAL A 95 -4.46 0.96 0.54
C VAL A 95 -4.72 -0.38 -0.14
N LEU A 96 -3.69 -0.96 -0.72
CA LEU A 96 -3.72 -2.28 -1.33
C LEU A 96 -3.08 -3.28 -0.35
N VAL A 97 -3.80 -4.32 0.03
CA VAL A 97 -3.23 -5.42 0.82
C VAL A 97 -3.07 -6.64 -0.08
N THR A 98 -1.84 -7.13 -0.19
CA THR A 98 -1.47 -8.32 -0.97
C THR A 98 -1.12 -9.48 -0.02
N GLY A 99 -1.18 -10.73 -0.48
CA GLY A 99 -0.84 -11.89 0.35
C GLY A 99 -1.86 -12.17 1.48
N ASP A 100 -1.37 -12.72 2.59
CA ASP A 100 -2.25 -13.27 3.63
C ASP A 100 -2.87 -12.20 4.54
N LEU A 101 -4.18 -12.01 4.40
CA LEU A 101 -4.95 -11.09 5.26
C LEU A 101 -5.09 -11.63 6.69
N THR A 102 -5.27 -12.93 6.81
CA THR A 102 -5.47 -13.63 8.08
C THR A 102 -4.60 -14.85 8.10
N HIS A 103 -4.10 -15.22 9.27
CA HIS A 103 -3.43 -16.52 9.40
C HIS A 103 -4.42 -17.66 9.26
N ASP A 104 -3.98 -18.78 8.70
CA ASP A 104 -4.83 -19.95 8.50
C ASP A 104 -5.21 -20.61 9.83
N SER A 105 -6.33 -21.31 9.87
CA SER A 105 -6.74 -22.10 11.03
C SER A 105 -7.65 -23.26 10.65
N GLU A 106 -7.35 -24.43 11.21
CA GLU A 106 -8.20 -25.62 11.11
C GLU A 106 -9.43 -25.55 12.03
N LYS A 107 -9.51 -24.59 12.95
CA LYS A 107 -10.66 -24.47 13.86
C LYS A 107 -11.87 -23.88 13.13
N PRO A 108 -13.03 -24.56 13.15
CA PRO A 108 -14.24 -24.06 12.51
C PRO A 108 -14.61 -22.65 12.99
N GLY A 109 -14.85 -21.75 12.03
CA GLY A 109 -15.26 -20.36 12.30
C GLY A 109 -14.14 -19.39 12.69
N GLU A 110 -12.92 -19.87 12.96
CA GLU A 110 -11.81 -18.99 13.36
C GLU A 110 -11.35 -18.08 12.21
N HIS A 111 -11.30 -18.60 10.98
CA HIS A 111 -10.99 -17.79 9.79
C HIS A 111 -11.98 -16.62 9.62
N ALA A 112 -13.29 -16.87 9.77
CA ALA A 112 -14.31 -15.83 9.67
C ALA A 112 -14.17 -14.77 10.78
N ALA A 113 -13.86 -15.18 12.01
CA ALA A 113 -13.61 -14.26 13.11
C ALA A 113 -12.37 -13.39 12.87
N ARG A 114 -11.28 -13.97 12.34
CA ARG A 114 -10.06 -13.24 11.97
C ARG A 114 -10.30 -12.26 10.81
N MET A 115 -11.08 -12.66 9.81
CA MET A 115 -11.45 -11.79 8.69
C MET A 115 -12.31 -10.61 9.15
N LYS A 116 -13.26 -10.85 10.07
CA LYS A 116 -14.03 -9.77 10.70
C LYS A 116 -13.11 -8.79 11.42
N LYS A 117 -12.13 -9.30 12.18
CA LYS A 117 -11.12 -8.46 12.84
C LYS A 117 -10.27 -7.66 11.86
N PHE A 118 -9.84 -8.27 10.75
CA PHE A 118 -9.14 -7.57 9.68
C PHE A 118 -9.98 -6.40 9.16
N GLN A 119 -11.24 -6.65 8.80
CA GLN A 119 -12.17 -5.61 8.33
C GLN A 119 -12.42 -4.51 9.37
N GLU A 120 -12.53 -4.86 10.64
CA GLU A 120 -12.66 -3.90 11.74
C GLU A 120 -11.44 -2.98 11.84
N ILE A 121 -10.22 -3.51 11.68
CA ILE A 121 -8.99 -2.73 11.69
C ILE A 121 -8.89 -1.86 10.42
N SER A 122 -9.14 -2.43 9.23
CA SER A 122 -9.15 -1.68 7.97
C SER A 122 -10.18 -0.56 7.98
N GLY A 123 -11.34 -0.78 8.60
CA GLY A 123 -12.40 0.22 8.75
C GLY A 123 -12.04 1.41 9.65
N ARG A 124 -10.92 1.35 10.38
CA ARG A 124 -10.36 2.50 11.12
C ARG A 124 -9.60 3.47 10.20
N ASP A 125 -9.25 3.05 8.99
CA ASP A 125 -8.73 3.94 7.94
C ASP A 125 -9.90 4.75 7.33
N ARG A 126 -10.47 5.68 8.11
CA ARG A 126 -11.53 6.58 7.62
C ARG A 126 -10.95 7.89 7.16
N ARG A 127 -11.32 8.33 5.95
CA ARG A 127 -11.22 9.75 5.57
C ARG A 127 -12.10 10.56 6.54
N PRO A 128 -11.66 11.75 6.99
CA PRO A 128 -12.45 12.58 7.89
C PRO A 128 -13.79 13.07 7.31
N ASP A 129 -14.06 12.83 6.01
CA ASP A 129 -15.17 13.45 5.28
C ASP A 129 -16.04 12.44 4.47
N ALA A 130 -16.12 11.17 4.89
CA ALA A 130 -17.02 10.16 4.29
C ALA A 130 -18.17 9.76 5.23
#